data_AF-A0A6N2U5M6-F1
#
_entry.id   AF-A0A6N2U5M6-F1
#
_cell.length_a   1.000
_cell.length_b   1.000
_cell.length_c   1.000
_cell.angle_alpha   90.00
_cell.angle_beta   90.00
_cell.angle_gamma   90.00
#
_symmetry.space_group_name_H-M   'P 1'
#
loop_
_entity.id
_entity.type
_entity.pdbx_description
1 polymer ?
#
loop_
_entity_poly.entity_id
_entity_poly.type
_entity_poly.pdbx_seq_one_letter_code
_entity_poly.pdbx_strand_id
1 'polypeptide(L)'
;MTETQTYGDNHQAPPTRARILVMYFDGAMDAGASGRMAAEQMLRALPTTHIADFEAENFINYRSHRPVITLKNWVTQEVEIPKISLDLLRDDRGESFLLLHGPEPDYRWEEFAERVRKIVSDAGVEVVFGMTGVPSGVPHTRPTPVHVHTTDASLVPAQPHMAATMQFPGSIVSFLQWKLKQAGIDGMTLLAIVPYYMSESAYPAASSAILRKLTEFSGLSLPVGDLEQGAAEDLDAFAALVDANPEVQHTVRALEEHYDSFSGDGLGIPLNAVPSAFNVPNPQDKESDASGITDAIEAYLASVTDGAAGVDLSEEPAEMPVQAPSTEELLAQALERIAQRAKKGEGSTVPHAPRHRGDATSVEVSGESGTAEEQTTQSPAEVEADSEDDTKPQD
;
A
#
# COMPACT_ATOMS: atom_id res chain seq x y z
N MET A 1 22.90 -21.75 38.42
CA MET A 1 22.28 -22.80 37.56
C MET A 1 20.82 -22.90 37.94
N THR A 2 19.97 -22.33 37.10
CA THR A 2 18.57 -22.74 36.89
C THR A 2 18.09 -21.92 35.69
N GLU A 3 18.17 -22.55 34.53
CA GLU A 3 17.53 -22.12 33.28
C GLU A 3 16.02 -22.01 33.49
N THR A 4 15.41 -20.99 32.90
CA THR A 4 13.99 -21.02 32.57
C THR A 4 13.89 -20.71 31.09
N GLN A 5 13.62 -21.79 30.36
CA GLN A 5 13.45 -21.86 28.92
C GLN A 5 11.95 -21.74 28.63
N THR A 6 11.55 -20.69 27.94
CA THR A 6 10.24 -20.53 27.28
C THR A 6 10.56 -20.02 25.88
N TYR A 7 10.83 -20.93 24.93
CA TYR A 7 9.89 -21.49 23.95
C TYR A 7 9.37 -20.42 22.98
N GLY A 8 9.86 -20.50 21.74
CA GLY A 8 9.50 -19.61 20.65
C GLY A 8 10.46 -19.61 19.45
N ASP A 9 11.39 -20.56 19.33
CA ASP A 9 12.25 -20.71 18.16
C ASP A 9 12.00 -22.09 17.51
N ASN A 10 10.74 -22.35 17.16
CA ASN A 10 10.36 -23.50 16.33
C ASN A 10 10.62 -23.16 14.86
N HIS A 11 11.88 -23.24 14.44
CA HIS A 11 12.26 -23.27 13.03
C HIS A 11 11.89 -24.62 12.39
N GLN A 12 10.60 -24.93 12.34
CA GLN A 12 10.06 -25.95 11.44
C GLN A 12 8.75 -25.45 10.83
N ALA A 13 8.81 -24.26 10.23
CA ALA A 13 7.91 -23.94 9.14
C ALA A 13 8.09 -25.01 8.04
N PRO A 14 7.02 -25.51 7.41
CA PRO A 14 7.16 -26.34 6.22
C PRO A 14 8.07 -25.62 5.21
N PRO A 15 8.87 -26.34 4.40
CA PRO A 15 9.76 -25.70 3.42
C PRO A 15 8.91 -24.82 2.51
N THR A 16 8.95 -23.52 2.77
CA THR A 16 8.12 -22.54 2.10
C THR A 16 8.90 -22.11 0.87
N ARG A 17 8.64 -22.77 -0.26
CA ARG A 17 9.28 -22.39 -1.52
C ARG A 17 8.52 -21.23 -2.16
N ALA A 18 9.22 -20.12 -2.35
CA ALA A 18 8.71 -18.93 -3.00
C ALA A 18 9.86 -18.23 -3.73
N ARG A 19 9.69 -17.96 -5.02
CA ARG A 19 10.73 -17.29 -5.84
C ARG A 19 10.75 -15.79 -5.63
N ILE A 20 9.67 -15.22 -5.09
CA ILE A 20 9.45 -13.79 -4.94
C ILE A 20 9.25 -13.47 -3.46
N LEU A 21 9.95 -12.44 -2.98
CA LEU A 21 9.64 -11.76 -1.72
C LEU A 21 9.16 -10.34 -2.03
N VAL A 22 8.01 -9.96 -1.50
CA VAL A 22 7.54 -8.58 -1.46
C VAL A 22 7.77 -8.02 -0.06
N MET A 23 8.21 -6.77 0.03
CA MET A 23 8.57 -6.10 1.27
C MET A 23 7.84 -4.76 1.38
N TYR A 24 7.23 -4.52 2.52
CA TYR A 24 6.69 -3.23 2.90
C TYR A 24 6.97 -2.98 4.38
N PHE A 25 7.49 -1.80 4.73
CA PHE A 25 7.70 -1.44 6.12
C PHE A 25 7.14 -0.05 6.41
N ASP A 26 6.44 0.08 7.52
CA ASP A 26 5.93 1.36 8.04
C ASP A 26 7.01 2.04 8.90
N GLY A 27 7.60 3.12 8.40
CA GLY A 27 8.61 3.90 9.14
C GLY A 27 9.34 4.93 8.28
N ALA A 28 9.63 4.59 7.04
CA ALA A 28 10.18 5.51 6.05
C ALA A 28 9.06 6.25 5.30
N MET A 29 9.43 6.97 4.24
CA MET A 29 8.47 7.64 3.36
C MET A 29 7.50 6.64 2.71
N ASP A 30 6.20 6.90 2.85
CA ASP A 30 5.14 6.19 2.11
C ASP A 30 3.97 7.15 1.81
N ALA A 31 4.21 8.11 0.91
CA ALA A 31 3.20 9.08 0.53
C ALA A 31 1.94 8.37 0.02
N GLY A 32 0.76 8.90 0.33
CA GLY A 32 -0.50 8.30 -0.12
C GLY A 32 -0.87 7.00 0.61
N ALA A 33 -0.11 6.59 1.63
CA ALA A 33 -0.14 5.24 2.19
C ALA A 33 -0.01 4.15 1.11
N SER A 34 0.79 4.43 0.07
CA SER A 34 0.81 3.68 -1.18
C SER A 34 1.22 2.23 -0.97
N GLY A 35 2.36 2.01 -0.33
CA GLY A 35 2.87 0.68 0.02
C GLY A 35 2.00 0.00 1.07
N ARG A 36 1.54 0.75 2.08
CA ARG A 36 0.70 0.23 3.17
C ARG A 36 -0.57 -0.41 2.64
N MET A 37 -1.35 0.35 1.88
CA MET A 37 -2.63 -0.11 1.36
C MET A 37 -2.45 -1.23 0.32
N ALA A 38 -1.33 -1.25 -0.42
CA ALA A 38 -0.99 -2.36 -1.30
C ALA A 38 -0.73 -3.66 -0.51
N ALA A 39 0.06 -3.60 0.56
CA ALA A 39 0.31 -4.74 1.44
C ALA A 39 -0.98 -5.22 2.13
N GLU A 40 -1.76 -4.30 2.68
CA GLU A 40 -3.05 -4.62 3.30
C GLU A 40 -4.03 -5.23 2.30
N GLN A 41 -4.07 -4.75 1.04
CA GLN A 41 -4.93 -5.32 0.02
C GLN A 41 -4.58 -6.77 -0.28
N MET A 42 -3.27 -7.08 -0.41
CA MET A 42 -2.82 -8.45 -0.60
C MET A 42 -3.21 -9.34 0.60
N LEU A 43 -2.99 -8.88 1.84
CA LEU A 43 -3.33 -9.62 3.06
C LEU A 43 -4.85 -9.86 3.22
N ARG A 44 -5.67 -8.88 2.83
CA ARG A 44 -7.14 -8.99 2.91
C ARG A 44 -7.72 -9.89 1.82
N ALA A 45 -7.20 -9.82 0.60
CA ALA A 45 -7.81 -10.43 -0.57
C ALA A 45 -7.23 -11.80 -0.94
N LEU A 46 -5.99 -12.11 -0.56
CA LEU A 46 -5.32 -13.36 -0.94
C LEU A 46 -5.29 -14.38 0.22
N PRO A 47 -5.35 -15.69 -0.09
CA PRO A 47 -5.05 -16.73 0.88
C PRO A 47 -3.67 -16.52 1.51
N THR A 48 -3.65 -16.39 2.83
CA THR A 48 -2.45 -16.04 3.60
C THR A 48 -2.18 -17.13 4.64
N THR A 49 -0.93 -17.58 4.72
CA THR A 49 -0.43 -18.49 5.76
C THR A 49 0.69 -17.79 6.51
N HIS A 50 0.52 -17.59 7.81
CA HIS A 50 1.56 -17.00 8.65
C HIS A 50 2.76 -17.95 8.80
N ILE A 51 3.97 -17.45 8.55
CA ILE A 51 5.20 -18.24 8.60
C ILE A 51 5.99 -17.94 9.88
N ALA A 52 6.25 -16.66 10.16
CA ALA A 52 7.03 -16.26 11.33
C ALA A 52 6.81 -14.80 11.71
N ASP A 53 6.94 -14.54 13.01
CA ASP A 53 7.12 -13.20 13.58
C ASP A 53 8.60 -13.00 13.92
N PHE A 54 9.16 -11.84 13.59
CA PHE A 54 10.45 -11.42 14.15
C PHE A 54 10.23 -10.86 15.56
N GLU A 55 11.11 -11.22 16.50
CA GLU A 55 11.00 -10.80 17.89
C GLU A 55 11.08 -9.27 18.03
N ALA A 56 9.94 -8.64 18.29
CA ALA A 56 9.78 -7.19 18.31
C ALA A 56 10.73 -6.50 19.30
N GLU A 57 11.02 -7.10 20.46
CA GLU A 57 11.91 -6.51 21.46
C GLU A 57 13.35 -6.29 20.97
N ASN A 58 13.80 -7.06 19.97
CA ASN A 58 15.15 -6.92 19.42
C ASN A 58 15.26 -5.78 18.41
N PHE A 59 14.15 -5.44 17.75
CA PHE A 59 14.15 -4.62 16.54
C PHE A 59 13.31 -3.35 16.65
N ILE A 60 12.28 -3.32 17.50
CA ILE A 60 11.29 -2.24 17.59
C ILE A 60 11.47 -1.42 18.87
N ASN A 61 11.45 -0.11 18.72
CA ASN A 61 11.32 0.85 19.80
C ASN A 61 9.84 1.10 20.10
N TYR A 62 9.33 0.54 21.19
CA TYR A 62 7.93 0.73 21.60
C TYR A 62 7.53 2.19 21.90
N ARG A 63 8.47 3.13 22.00
CA ARG A 63 8.14 4.55 22.08
C ARG A 63 7.82 5.17 20.72
N SER A 64 8.44 4.67 19.65
CA SER A 64 8.16 5.03 18.27
C SER A 64 6.90 4.31 17.79
N HIS A 65 6.83 2.99 18.02
CA HIS A 65 5.71 2.13 17.64
C HIS A 65 4.98 1.64 18.90
N ARG A 66 4.06 2.46 19.41
CA ARG A 66 3.34 2.11 20.65
C ARG A 66 2.36 0.96 20.41
N PRO A 67 2.29 -0.03 21.32
CA PRO A 67 1.20 -1.01 21.31
C PRO A 67 -0.16 -0.32 21.33
N VAL A 68 -1.09 -0.84 20.53
CA VAL A 68 -2.46 -0.33 20.45
C VAL A 68 -3.30 -1.04 21.49
N ILE A 69 -4.07 -0.29 22.28
CA ILE A 69 -4.91 -0.83 23.35
C ILE A 69 -6.37 -0.67 22.97
N THR A 70 -7.11 -1.77 22.93
CA THR A 70 -8.57 -1.77 22.71
C THR A 70 -9.27 -1.75 24.07
N LEU A 71 -9.99 -0.66 24.35
CA LEU A 71 -10.81 -0.51 25.56
C LEU A 71 -12.30 -0.68 25.24
N LYS A 72 -12.99 -1.49 26.05
CA LYS A 72 -14.45 -1.59 26.03
C LYS A 72 -14.99 -1.43 27.44
N ASN A 73 -15.91 -0.48 27.61
CA ASN A 73 -16.50 -0.15 28.92
C ASN A 73 -15.44 0.08 30.01
N TRP A 74 -14.41 0.88 29.71
CA TRP A 74 -13.28 1.17 30.62
C TRP A 74 -12.43 -0.04 31.02
N VAL A 75 -12.57 -1.17 30.34
CA VAL A 75 -11.77 -2.38 30.55
C VAL A 75 -10.93 -2.65 29.30
N THR A 76 -9.61 -2.77 29.47
CA THR A 76 -8.72 -3.25 28.42
C THR A 76 -9.12 -4.66 28.00
N GLN A 77 -9.51 -4.83 26.75
CA GLN A 77 -9.88 -6.13 26.17
C GLN A 77 -8.68 -6.78 25.47
N GLU A 78 -7.87 -5.96 24.80
CA GLU A 78 -6.80 -6.41 23.93
C GLU A 78 -5.66 -5.39 23.91
N VAL A 79 -4.44 -5.91 23.75
CA VAL A 79 -3.23 -5.12 23.53
C VAL A 79 -2.53 -5.73 22.32
N GLU A 80 -2.53 -4.99 21.22
CA GLU A 80 -1.86 -5.37 19.99
C GLU A 80 -0.43 -4.82 20.02
N ILE A 81 0.54 -5.73 20.04
CA ILE A 81 1.96 -5.40 20.03
C ILE A 81 2.40 -5.31 18.56
N PRO A 82 3.13 -4.26 18.14
CA PRO A 82 3.69 -4.18 16.79
C PRO A 82 4.61 -5.37 16.50
N LYS A 83 4.47 -5.95 15.30
CA LYS A 83 5.27 -7.09 14.85
C LYS A 83 5.72 -6.91 13.43
N ILE A 84 6.92 -7.42 13.15
CA ILE A 84 7.38 -7.64 11.79
C ILE A 84 7.08 -9.10 11.45
N SER A 85 6.25 -9.31 10.46
CA SER A 85 5.68 -10.60 10.10
C SER A 85 6.17 -11.04 8.72
N LEU A 86 6.39 -12.34 8.58
CA LEU A 86 6.60 -13.00 7.29
C LEU A 86 5.42 -13.92 7.04
N ASP A 87 4.72 -13.66 5.93
CA ASP A 87 3.57 -14.46 5.51
C ASP A 87 3.79 -15.03 4.11
N LEU A 88 3.24 -16.22 3.88
CA LEU A 88 3.15 -16.86 2.57
C LEU A 88 1.78 -16.55 1.98
N LEU A 89 1.77 -15.84 0.87
CA LEU A 89 0.55 -15.52 0.12
C LEU A 89 0.49 -16.37 -1.14
N ARG A 90 -0.73 -16.59 -1.63
CA ARG A 90 -0.97 -17.28 -2.89
C ARG A 90 -1.79 -16.37 -3.81
N ASP A 91 -1.27 -16.08 -5.00
CA ASP A 91 -1.94 -15.24 -5.98
C ASP A 91 -3.20 -15.94 -6.58
N ASP A 92 -3.97 -15.22 -7.38
CA ASP A 92 -5.21 -15.76 -7.99
C ASP A 92 -4.98 -16.92 -8.98
N ARG A 93 -3.72 -17.11 -9.44
CA ARG A 93 -3.32 -18.24 -10.31
C ARG A 93 -2.71 -19.39 -9.52
N GLY A 94 -2.55 -19.23 -8.21
CA GLY A 94 -2.03 -20.22 -7.32
C GLY A 94 -0.52 -20.17 -7.10
N GLU A 95 0.19 -19.17 -7.62
CA GLU A 95 1.62 -18.95 -7.40
C GLU A 95 1.86 -18.46 -5.97
N SER A 96 2.85 -19.04 -5.30
CA SER A 96 3.18 -18.69 -3.91
C SER A 96 4.30 -17.65 -3.86
N PHE A 97 4.13 -16.61 -3.05
CA PHE A 97 5.12 -15.58 -2.81
C PHE A 97 5.14 -15.19 -1.33
N LEU A 98 6.27 -14.66 -0.87
CA LEU A 98 6.42 -14.18 0.50
C LEU A 98 6.07 -12.70 0.58
N LEU A 99 5.46 -12.30 1.69
CA LEU A 99 5.29 -10.91 2.09
C LEU A 99 5.96 -10.69 3.45
N LEU A 100 7.00 -9.87 3.49
CA LEU A 100 7.63 -9.40 4.71
C LEU A 100 7.11 -7.99 5.01
N HIS A 101 6.40 -7.84 6.13
CA HIS A 101 5.74 -6.58 6.45
C HIS A 101 5.65 -6.26 7.93
N GLY A 102 5.37 -5.00 8.25
CA GLY A 102 5.23 -4.50 9.62
C GLY A 102 5.90 -3.14 9.80
N PRO A 103 6.13 -2.69 11.04
CA PRO A 103 6.91 -1.49 11.30
C PRO A 103 8.38 -1.70 10.92
N GLU A 104 9.00 -0.64 10.40
CA GLU A 104 10.45 -0.64 10.14
C GLU A 104 11.24 -0.91 11.44
N PRO A 105 12.22 -1.83 11.44
CA PRO A 105 13.13 -1.98 12.56
C PRO A 105 13.76 -0.65 12.97
N ASP A 106 13.76 -0.29 14.25
CA ASP A 106 14.52 0.85 14.78
C ASP A 106 16.00 0.48 15.04
N TYR A 107 16.28 -0.79 15.33
CA TYR A 107 17.59 -1.26 15.79
C TYR A 107 18.11 -2.46 15.02
N ARG A 108 19.42 -2.69 15.11
CA ARG A 108 20.11 -3.93 14.69
C ARG A 108 19.84 -4.36 13.23
N TRP A 109 19.80 -3.41 12.30
CA TRP A 109 19.52 -3.67 10.87
C TRP A 109 20.44 -4.73 10.26
N GLU A 110 21.72 -4.78 10.62
CA GLU A 110 22.66 -5.82 10.17
C GLU A 110 22.21 -7.23 10.61
N GLU A 111 21.82 -7.39 11.87
CA GLU A 111 21.34 -8.66 12.41
C GLU A 111 20.00 -9.06 11.75
N PHE A 112 19.10 -8.09 11.62
CA PHE A 112 17.81 -8.30 10.95
C PHE A 112 18.00 -8.74 9.50
N ALA A 113 18.87 -8.06 8.75
CA ALA A 113 19.17 -8.40 7.35
C ALA A 113 19.77 -9.80 7.20
N GLU A 114 20.65 -10.21 8.11
CA GLU A 114 21.21 -11.56 8.09
C GLU A 114 20.14 -12.65 8.35
N ARG A 115 19.22 -12.40 9.30
CA ARG A 115 18.09 -13.29 9.56
C ARG A 115 17.17 -13.41 8.34
N VAL A 116 16.80 -12.27 7.73
CA VAL A 116 16.02 -12.24 6.49
C VAL A 116 16.75 -13.00 5.38
N ARG A 117 18.05 -12.72 5.17
CA ARG A 117 18.90 -13.38 4.16
C ARG A 117 18.86 -14.90 4.28
N LYS A 118 18.98 -15.44 5.50
CA LYS A 118 18.91 -16.88 5.74
C LYS A 118 17.54 -17.45 5.33
N ILE A 119 16.46 -16.81 5.78
CA ILE A 119 15.09 -17.25 5.48
C ILE A 119 14.82 -17.24 3.96
N VAL A 120 15.18 -16.16 3.26
CA VAL A 120 14.92 -16.05 1.82
C VAL A 120 15.79 -16.99 0.99
N SER A 121 17.02 -17.27 1.44
CA SER A 121 17.90 -18.26 0.79
C SER A 121 17.32 -19.67 0.93
N ASP A 122 16.85 -20.04 2.13
CA ASP A 122 16.25 -21.35 2.40
C ASP A 122 14.91 -21.52 1.64
N ALA A 123 14.16 -20.43 1.47
CA ALA A 123 12.91 -20.38 0.71
C ALA A 123 13.12 -20.43 -0.82
N GLY A 124 14.34 -20.21 -1.31
CA GLY A 124 14.64 -20.17 -2.74
C GLY A 124 14.14 -18.90 -3.44
N VAL A 125 14.15 -17.76 -2.74
CA VAL A 125 13.83 -16.45 -3.32
C VAL A 125 14.90 -16.06 -4.32
N GLU A 126 14.47 -15.60 -5.49
CA GLU A 126 15.33 -15.18 -6.60
C GLU A 126 15.30 -13.66 -6.82
N VAL A 127 14.19 -13.01 -6.44
CA VAL A 127 14.00 -11.56 -6.58
C VAL A 127 13.18 -11.00 -5.43
N VAL A 128 13.52 -9.78 -5.01
CA VAL A 128 12.77 -9.05 -3.98
C VAL A 128 12.17 -7.74 -4.51
N PHE A 129 10.98 -7.40 -4.04
CA PHE A 129 10.27 -6.18 -4.40
C PHE A 129 10.00 -5.33 -3.16
N GLY A 130 10.40 -4.06 -3.18
CA GLY A 130 9.99 -3.03 -2.22
C GLY A 130 8.86 -2.16 -2.77
N MET A 131 8.05 -1.59 -1.90
CA MET A 131 6.94 -0.69 -2.28
C MET A 131 6.95 0.58 -1.43
N THR A 132 6.77 1.73 -2.06
CA THR A 132 6.69 3.04 -1.38
C THR A 132 6.01 4.08 -2.27
N GLY A 133 5.33 5.05 -1.64
CA GLY A 133 4.90 6.29 -2.29
C GLY A 133 5.89 7.45 -2.08
N VAL A 134 6.11 8.25 -3.11
CA VAL A 134 6.99 9.42 -3.11
C VAL A 134 6.19 10.67 -3.49
N PRO A 135 6.22 11.75 -2.69
CA PRO A 135 5.47 12.96 -2.98
C PRO A 135 6.16 13.77 -4.09
N SER A 136 5.39 14.26 -5.06
CA SER A 136 5.91 15.08 -6.16
C SER A 136 4.85 15.99 -6.79
N GLY A 137 5.30 16.89 -7.67
CA GLY A 137 4.47 17.81 -8.45
C GLY A 137 3.72 17.12 -9.60
N VAL A 138 2.80 16.21 -9.26
CA VAL A 138 1.96 15.50 -10.22
C VAL A 138 0.48 15.76 -9.94
N PRO A 139 -0.39 15.83 -10.95
CA PRO A 139 -1.82 15.99 -10.74
C PRO A 139 -2.48 14.65 -10.41
N HIS A 140 -3.51 14.66 -9.55
CA HIS A 140 -4.36 13.48 -9.29
C HIS A 140 -5.25 13.10 -10.49
N THR A 141 -5.39 13.99 -11.48
CA THR A 141 -6.21 13.81 -12.69
C THR A 141 -5.50 13.07 -13.84
N ARG A 142 -4.30 12.53 -13.59
CA ARG A 142 -3.53 11.70 -14.53
C ARG A 142 -3.19 10.34 -13.90
N PRO A 143 -2.90 9.31 -14.72
CA PRO A 143 -2.45 8.02 -14.19
C PRO A 143 -1.25 8.18 -13.26
N THR A 144 -1.24 7.45 -12.14
CA THR A 144 -0.13 7.53 -11.17
C THR A 144 1.14 6.91 -11.77
N PRO A 145 2.23 7.67 -11.96
CA PRO A 145 3.50 7.12 -12.42
C PRO A 145 4.11 6.18 -11.37
N VAL A 146 4.75 5.11 -11.83
CA VAL A 146 5.54 4.22 -10.95
C VAL A 146 6.93 4.07 -11.53
N HIS A 147 7.93 4.62 -10.82
CA HIS A 147 9.33 4.42 -11.16
C HIS A 147 9.86 3.15 -10.51
N VAL A 148 10.92 2.60 -11.07
CA VAL A 148 11.59 1.40 -10.54
C VAL A 148 13.04 1.72 -10.24
N HIS A 149 13.44 1.54 -8.99
CA HIS A 149 14.82 1.55 -8.56
C HIS A 149 15.31 0.11 -8.39
N THR A 150 16.49 -0.24 -8.89
CA THR A 150 16.98 -1.63 -8.88
C THR A 150 18.39 -1.74 -8.32
N THR A 151 18.74 -2.93 -7.81
CA THR A 151 20.11 -3.27 -7.41
C THR A 151 21.00 -3.71 -8.57
N ASP A 152 20.42 -3.94 -9.75
CA ASP A 152 21.12 -4.35 -10.96
C ASP A 152 20.68 -3.49 -12.15
N ALA A 153 21.66 -2.91 -12.85
CA ALA A 153 21.40 -2.01 -13.98
C ALA A 153 20.66 -2.70 -15.14
N SER A 154 20.83 -4.02 -15.30
CA SER A 154 20.14 -4.80 -16.34
C SER A 154 18.64 -4.96 -16.09
N LEU A 155 18.19 -4.71 -14.85
CA LEU A 155 16.80 -4.79 -14.43
C LEU A 155 16.05 -3.45 -14.52
N VAL A 156 16.75 -2.36 -14.85
CA VAL A 156 16.14 -1.03 -14.98
C VAL A 156 15.22 -1.03 -16.22
N PRO A 157 13.91 -0.77 -16.06
CA PRO A 157 13.01 -0.73 -17.20
C PRO A 157 13.22 0.54 -18.03
N ALA A 158 12.58 0.59 -19.20
CA ALA A 158 12.44 1.82 -19.94
C ALA A 158 11.67 2.84 -19.08
N GLN A 159 12.39 3.84 -18.57
CA GLN A 159 11.86 4.85 -17.70
C GLN A 159 12.70 6.14 -17.81
N PRO A 160 12.26 7.24 -17.20
CA PRO A 160 12.93 8.53 -17.30
C PRO A 160 14.31 8.48 -16.65
N HIS A 161 15.31 9.06 -17.32
CA HIS A 161 16.64 9.13 -16.76
C HIS A 161 16.66 10.15 -15.61
N MET A 162 17.24 9.75 -14.48
CA MET A 162 17.60 10.69 -13.43
C MET A 162 18.75 11.55 -13.94
N ALA A 163 18.55 12.87 -13.98
CA ALA A 163 19.53 13.81 -14.54
C ALA A 163 20.79 13.96 -13.65
N ALA A 164 20.70 13.61 -12.37
CA ALA A 164 21.76 13.80 -11.39
C ALA A 164 21.84 12.64 -10.38
N THR A 165 23.01 12.50 -9.76
CA THR A 165 23.20 11.66 -8.56
C THR A 165 22.39 12.24 -7.41
N MET A 166 21.57 11.42 -6.77
CA MET A 166 20.78 11.83 -5.59
C MET A 166 21.23 11.04 -4.36
N GLN A 167 21.09 11.65 -3.18
CA GLN A 167 21.39 11.02 -1.90
C GLN A 167 20.19 11.21 -0.97
N PHE A 168 19.68 10.11 -0.44
CA PHE A 168 18.54 10.11 0.48
C PHE A 168 18.88 9.29 1.73
N PRO A 169 18.28 9.59 2.88
CA PRO A 169 18.30 8.68 4.01
C PRO A 169 17.76 7.31 3.58
N GLY A 170 18.55 6.26 3.76
CA GLY A 170 18.14 4.90 3.39
C GLY A 170 17.08 4.35 4.33
N SER A 171 16.12 3.60 3.78
CA SER A 171 15.19 2.78 4.54
C SER A 171 15.70 1.34 4.70
N ILE A 172 15.07 0.58 5.58
CA ILE A 172 15.31 -0.85 5.75
C ILE A 172 15.09 -1.62 4.46
N VAL A 173 14.14 -1.22 3.61
CA VAL A 173 13.88 -1.85 2.30
C VAL A 173 15.12 -1.73 1.42
N SER A 174 15.66 -0.52 1.28
CA SER A 174 16.88 -0.27 0.50
C SER A 174 18.09 -0.97 1.11
N PHE A 175 18.19 -0.98 2.44
CA PHE A 175 19.26 -1.67 3.16
C PHE A 175 19.23 -3.19 2.96
N LEU A 176 18.04 -3.80 3.06
CA LEU A 176 17.84 -5.23 2.80
C LEU A 176 18.18 -5.57 1.35
N GLN A 177 17.69 -4.79 0.37
CA GLN A 177 18.02 -5.01 -1.04
C GLN A 177 19.53 -4.98 -1.28
N TRP A 178 20.23 -4.02 -0.68
CA TRP A 178 21.68 -3.95 -0.76
C TRP A 178 22.37 -5.20 -0.17
N LYS A 179 21.94 -5.66 1.01
CA LYS A 179 22.50 -6.86 1.66
C LYS A 179 22.19 -8.15 0.90
N LEU A 180 20.99 -8.26 0.33
CA LEU A 180 20.57 -9.40 -0.48
C LEU A 180 21.29 -9.44 -1.83
N LYS A 181 21.56 -8.28 -2.46
CA LYS A 181 22.39 -8.21 -3.68
C LYS A 181 23.79 -8.75 -3.45
N GLN A 182 24.39 -8.47 -2.30
CA GLN A 182 25.70 -9.04 -1.94
C GLN A 182 25.67 -10.58 -1.83
N ALA A 183 24.50 -11.16 -1.60
CA ALA A 183 24.26 -12.61 -1.60
C ALA A 183 23.77 -13.14 -2.95
N GLY A 184 23.69 -12.31 -3.99
CA GLY A 184 23.28 -12.71 -5.34
C GLY A 184 21.77 -12.70 -5.59
N ILE A 185 20.97 -12.11 -4.71
CA ILE A 185 19.51 -11.95 -4.89
C ILE A 185 19.23 -10.50 -5.29
N ASP A 186 18.63 -10.30 -6.46
CA ASP A 186 18.34 -8.97 -6.99
C ASP A 186 17.10 -8.35 -6.36
N GLY A 187 17.08 -7.03 -6.30
CA GLY A 187 16.00 -6.23 -5.74
C GLY A 187 15.50 -5.15 -6.68
N MET A 188 14.20 -4.90 -6.61
CA MET A 188 13.53 -3.77 -7.24
C MET A 188 12.66 -3.04 -6.22
N THR A 189 12.63 -1.72 -6.23
CA THR A 189 11.68 -0.92 -5.43
C THR A 189 10.75 -0.18 -6.38
N LEU A 190 9.45 -0.31 -6.15
CA LEU A 190 8.39 0.37 -6.89
C LEU A 190 8.03 1.66 -6.17
N LEU A 191 8.25 2.79 -6.84
CA LEU A 191 8.03 4.14 -6.29
C LEU A 191 6.82 4.77 -6.99
N ALA A 192 5.67 4.74 -6.35
CA ALA A 192 4.50 5.47 -6.85
C ALA A 192 4.68 6.97 -6.62
N ILE A 193 4.49 7.77 -7.66
CA ILE A 193 4.60 9.22 -7.56
C ILE A 193 3.24 9.79 -7.20
N VAL A 194 3.14 10.30 -5.99
CA VAL A 194 1.90 10.77 -5.36
C VAL A 194 1.86 12.31 -5.45
N PRO A 195 0.71 12.92 -5.80
CA PRO A 195 0.54 14.36 -5.70
C PRO A 195 0.93 14.84 -4.30
N TYR A 196 1.79 15.86 -4.19
CA TYR A 196 2.31 16.30 -2.88
C TYR A 196 1.19 16.66 -1.88
N TYR A 197 0.04 17.14 -2.37
CA TYR A 197 -1.12 17.49 -1.56
C TYR A 197 -1.94 16.27 -1.09
N MET A 198 -1.61 15.06 -1.53
CA MET A 198 -2.19 13.78 -1.09
C MET A 198 -1.23 12.94 -0.23
N SER A 199 -0.03 13.45 0.09
CA SER A 199 1.01 12.65 0.74
C SER A 199 0.61 12.08 2.09
N GLU A 200 -0.13 12.85 2.88
CA GLU A 200 -0.55 12.49 4.24
C GLU A 200 -1.91 11.78 4.29
N SER A 201 -2.56 11.60 3.15
CA SER A 201 -3.89 10.98 3.04
C SER A 201 -3.81 9.64 2.32
N ALA A 202 -4.81 8.78 2.50
CA ALA A 202 -4.91 7.57 1.68
C ALA A 202 -5.12 7.97 0.22
N TYR A 203 -4.33 7.38 -0.68
CA TYR A 203 -4.43 7.60 -2.12
C TYR A 203 -4.45 6.24 -2.86
N PRO A 204 -5.63 5.57 -2.91
CA PRO A 204 -5.77 4.21 -3.44
C PRO A 204 -5.23 4.03 -4.86
N ALA A 205 -5.26 5.10 -5.68
CA ALA A 205 -4.74 5.10 -7.04
C ALA A 205 -3.25 4.72 -7.10
N ALA A 206 -2.45 5.19 -6.13
CA ALA A 206 -1.03 4.87 -6.08
C ALA A 206 -0.78 3.40 -5.68
N SER A 207 -1.51 2.88 -4.71
CA SER A 207 -1.43 1.46 -4.33
C SER A 207 -1.86 0.54 -5.47
N SER A 208 -2.93 0.88 -6.19
CA SER A 208 -3.34 0.15 -7.39
C SER A 208 -2.24 0.16 -8.46
N ALA A 209 -1.63 1.32 -8.72
CA ALA A 209 -0.53 1.44 -9.65
C ALA A 209 0.70 0.60 -9.24
N ILE A 210 1.05 0.57 -7.95
CA ILE A 210 2.11 -0.31 -7.41
C ILE A 210 1.80 -1.78 -7.69
N LEU A 211 0.60 -2.27 -7.36
CA LEU A 211 0.25 -3.68 -7.56
C LEU A 211 0.19 -4.06 -9.04
N ARG A 212 -0.24 -3.15 -9.91
CA ARG A 212 -0.18 -3.33 -11.38
C ARG A 212 1.26 -3.43 -11.87
N LYS A 213 2.15 -2.56 -11.38
CA LYS A 213 3.58 -2.60 -11.74
C LYS A 213 4.28 -3.84 -11.18
N LEU A 214 3.93 -4.25 -9.95
CA LEU A 214 4.42 -5.48 -9.36
C LEU A 214 3.99 -6.70 -10.18
N THR A 215 2.73 -6.76 -10.62
CA THR A 215 2.21 -7.78 -11.54
C THR A 215 3.03 -7.85 -12.84
N GLU A 216 3.38 -6.70 -13.42
CA GLU A 216 4.19 -6.62 -14.66
C GLU A 216 5.58 -7.25 -14.50
N PHE A 217 6.31 -6.97 -13.42
CA PHE A 217 7.68 -7.48 -13.22
C PHE A 217 7.75 -8.87 -12.61
N SER A 218 6.86 -9.18 -11.68
CA SER A 218 6.87 -10.46 -10.95
C SER A 218 6.11 -11.56 -11.68
N GLY A 219 5.17 -11.18 -12.57
CA GLY A 219 4.20 -12.10 -13.15
C GLY A 219 3.15 -12.58 -12.15
N LEU A 220 3.04 -12.04 -10.93
CA LEU A 220 1.96 -12.40 -10.01
C LEU A 220 0.59 -11.87 -10.49
N SER A 221 -0.48 -12.57 -10.17
CA SER A 221 -1.87 -12.12 -10.40
C SER A 221 -2.43 -11.51 -9.12
N LEU A 222 -2.28 -10.19 -8.97
CA LEU A 222 -2.58 -9.47 -7.73
C LEU A 222 -3.95 -8.74 -7.77
N PRO A 223 -4.68 -8.68 -6.64
CA PRO A 223 -6.00 -8.08 -6.58
C PRO A 223 -5.90 -6.55 -6.46
N VAL A 224 -6.46 -5.84 -7.44
CA VAL A 224 -6.49 -4.36 -7.45
C VAL A 224 -7.89 -3.76 -7.32
N GLY A 225 -8.95 -4.57 -7.45
CA GLY A 225 -10.34 -4.10 -7.61
C GLY A 225 -10.80 -3.07 -6.57
N ASP A 226 -10.65 -3.37 -5.28
CA ASP A 226 -11.10 -2.45 -4.21
C ASP A 226 -10.32 -1.13 -4.20
N LEU A 227 -9.02 -1.18 -4.55
CA LEU A 227 -8.19 0.02 -4.66
C LEU A 227 -8.61 0.87 -5.86
N GLU A 228 -8.99 0.25 -6.97
CA GLU A 228 -9.48 0.96 -8.15
C GLU A 228 -10.85 1.58 -7.93
N GLN A 229 -11.72 0.87 -7.23
CA GLN A 229 -13.01 1.42 -6.81
C GLN A 229 -12.79 2.64 -5.90
N GLY A 230 -11.95 2.51 -4.87
CA GLY A 230 -11.62 3.63 -3.98
C GLY A 230 -11.01 4.81 -4.73
N ALA A 231 -10.12 4.57 -5.70
CA ALA A 231 -9.55 5.62 -6.53
C ALA A 231 -10.61 6.36 -7.37
N ALA A 232 -11.61 5.65 -7.91
CA ALA A 232 -12.69 6.27 -8.67
C ALA A 232 -13.60 7.13 -7.77
N GLU A 233 -13.93 6.65 -6.57
CA GLU A 233 -14.71 7.40 -5.58
C GLU A 233 -14.00 8.68 -5.14
N ASP A 234 -12.68 8.60 -4.93
CA ASP A 234 -11.84 9.75 -4.57
C ASP A 234 -11.78 10.80 -5.70
N LEU A 235 -11.62 10.36 -6.96
CA LEU A 235 -11.60 11.26 -8.13
C LEU A 235 -12.88 12.09 -8.24
N ASP A 236 -14.05 11.47 -8.07
CA ASP A 236 -15.33 12.18 -8.11
C ASP A 236 -15.45 13.21 -6.97
N ALA A 237 -14.97 12.86 -5.78
CA ALA A 237 -14.95 13.76 -4.63
C ALA A 237 -14.00 14.96 -4.85
N PHE A 238 -12.83 14.72 -5.45
CA PHE A 238 -11.86 15.78 -5.72
C PHE A 238 -12.32 16.71 -6.84
N ALA A 239 -12.94 16.20 -7.90
CA ALA A 239 -13.48 17.02 -8.98
C ALA A 239 -14.45 18.10 -8.44
N ALA A 240 -15.35 17.71 -7.53
CA ALA A 240 -16.29 18.63 -6.90
C ALA A 240 -15.60 19.73 -6.04
N LEU A 241 -14.47 19.42 -5.40
CA LEU A 241 -13.70 20.36 -4.59
C LEU A 241 -12.87 21.32 -5.45
N VAL A 242 -12.26 20.82 -6.52
CA VAL A 242 -11.48 21.61 -7.46
C VAL A 242 -12.39 22.60 -8.20
N ASP A 243 -13.56 22.16 -8.64
CA ASP A 243 -14.54 23.03 -9.33
C ASP A 243 -15.06 24.17 -8.43
N ALA A 244 -15.07 23.96 -7.12
CA ALA A 244 -15.48 24.97 -6.15
C ALA A 244 -14.41 26.05 -5.90
N ASN A 245 -13.16 25.85 -6.36
CA ASN A 245 -12.04 26.77 -6.10
C ASN A 245 -11.18 27.05 -7.36
N PRO A 246 -11.34 28.22 -8.00
CA PRO A 246 -10.60 28.59 -9.21
C PRO A 246 -9.08 28.62 -9.07
N GLU A 247 -8.55 28.91 -7.87
CA GLU A 247 -7.11 28.93 -7.60
C GLU A 247 -6.53 27.51 -7.62
N VAL A 248 -7.20 26.57 -6.93
CA VAL A 248 -6.85 25.14 -6.95
C VAL A 248 -6.92 24.59 -8.38
N GLN A 249 -7.94 24.99 -9.13
CA GLN A 249 -8.07 24.61 -10.53
C GLN A 249 -6.91 25.13 -11.39
N HIS A 250 -6.39 26.32 -11.11
CA HIS A 250 -5.21 26.84 -11.81
C HIS A 250 -3.95 26.02 -11.50
N THR A 251 -3.71 25.70 -10.23
CA THR A 251 -2.57 24.86 -9.82
C THR A 251 -2.65 23.45 -10.43
N VAL A 252 -3.82 22.81 -10.39
CA VAL A 252 -4.00 21.48 -10.98
C VAL A 252 -3.72 21.51 -12.49
N ARG A 253 -4.23 22.51 -13.22
CA ARG A 253 -3.95 22.68 -14.65
C ARG A 253 -2.46 22.85 -14.94
N ALA A 254 -1.73 23.64 -14.14
CA ALA A 254 -0.30 23.79 -14.29
C ALA A 254 0.45 22.45 -14.10
N LEU A 255 0.01 21.63 -13.13
CA LEU A 255 0.57 20.29 -12.91
C LEU A 255 0.22 19.33 -14.07
N GLU A 256 -0.96 19.44 -14.66
CA GLU A 256 -1.35 18.69 -15.87
C GLU A 256 -0.51 19.06 -17.07
N GLU A 257 -0.32 20.34 -17.36
CA GLU A 257 0.54 20.82 -18.46
C GLU A 257 1.98 20.32 -18.28
N HIS A 258 2.51 20.40 -17.06
CA HIS A 258 3.81 19.85 -16.71
C HIS A 258 3.85 18.33 -16.94
N TYR A 259 2.90 17.57 -16.42
CA TYR A 259 2.80 16.11 -16.60
C TYR A 259 2.76 15.72 -18.09
N ASP A 260 1.89 16.38 -18.87
CA ASP A 260 1.66 16.06 -20.27
C ASP A 260 2.89 16.42 -21.13
N SER A 261 3.69 17.41 -20.72
CA SER A 261 4.95 17.76 -21.38
C SER A 261 6.02 16.64 -21.32
N PHE A 262 6.01 15.81 -20.28
CA PHE A 262 6.90 14.64 -20.14
C PHE A 262 6.30 13.35 -20.72
N SER A 263 5.02 13.38 -21.12
CA SER A 263 4.29 12.19 -21.56
C SER A 263 4.42 11.92 -23.07
N GLY A 264 5.10 12.77 -23.84
CA GLY A 264 5.36 12.57 -25.28
C GLY A 264 6.74 11.97 -25.55
N ASP A 265 6.81 10.77 -26.14
CA ASP A 265 7.99 10.05 -26.68
C ASP A 265 9.31 10.04 -25.89
N GLY A 266 9.33 10.49 -24.63
CA GLY A 266 10.54 10.53 -23.84
C GLY A 266 10.30 10.97 -22.41
N LEU A 267 10.45 10.00 -21.51
CA LEU A 267 10.93 10.22 -20.14
C LEU A 267 9.91 11.00 -19.28
N GLY A 268 8.93 10.28 -18.71
CA GLY A 268 8.12 10.66 -17.54
C GLY A 268 8.84 11.37 -16.36
N ILE A 269 8.14 11.49 -15.24
CA ILE A 269 8.41 12.61 -14.32
C ILE A 269 9.75 12.47 -13.59
N PRO A 270 10.65 13.47 -13.67
CA PRO A 270 11.90 13.40 -12.95
C PRO A 270 11.67 13.48 -11.44
N LEU A 271 12.30 12.57 -10.68
CA LEU A 271 12.34 12.60 -9.21
C LEU A 271 12.96 13.89 -8.62
N ASN A 272 13.52 14.75 -9.46
CA ASN A 272 14.00 16.07 -9.07
C ASN A 272 12.86 17.02 -8.64
N ALA A 273 11.60 16.67 -8.93
CA ALA A 273 10.40 17.35 -8.44
C ALA A 273 9.98 16.89 -7.03
N VAL A 274 10.79 16.07 -6.35
CA VAL A 274 10.63 15.73 -4.93
C VAL A 274 11.09 16.93 -4.09
N PRO A 275 10.33 17.38 -3.07
CA PRO A 275 10.74 18.49 -2.22
C PRO A 275 12.14 18.30 -1.62
N SER A 276 12.93 19.38 -1.61
CA SER A 276 14.33 19.38 -1.12
C SER A 276 14.49 18.90 0.32
N ALA A 277 13.42 18.97 1.13
CA ALA A 277 13.36 18.45 2.50
C ALA A 277 13.73 16.95 2.61
N PHE A 278 13.67 16.20 1.50
CA PHE A 278 13.99 14.78 1.48
C PHE A 278 15.38 14.47 0.91
N ASN A 279 16.06 15.42 0.26
CA ASN A 279 17.39 15.20 -0.33
C ASN A 279 18.51 15.58 0.64
N VAL A 280 19.57 14.77 0.72
CA VAL A 280 20.77 15.10 1.50
C VAL A 280 21.71 15.92 0.61
N PRO A 281 22.14 17.13 1.04
CA PRO A 281 23.14 17.90 0.30
C PRO A 281 24.46 17.12 0.21
N ASN A 282 24.98 16.90 -0.99
CA ASN A 282 26.28 16.26 -1.18
C ASN A 282 27.40 17.26 -0.85
N PRO A 283 28.31 16.98 0.10
CA PRO A 283 29.39 17.91 0.48
C PRO A 283 30.40 18.22 -0.63
N GLN A 284 30.41 17.44 -1.72
CA GLN A 284 31.30 17.64 -2.87
C GLN A 284 30.66 18.46 -4.00
N ASP A 285 29.36 18.75 -3.90
CA ASP A 285 28.74 19.72 -4.78
C ASP A 285 29.29 21.08 -4.37
N LYS A 286 30.15 21.65 -5.22
CA LYS A 286 30.48 23.07 -5.10
C LYS A 286 29.16 23.83 -5.06
N GLU A 287 29.08 24.89 -4.26
CA GLU A 287 28.02 25.91 -4.24
C GLU A 287 27.78 26.48 -5.66
N SER A 288 27.19 25.69 -6.53
CA SER A 288 26.76 26.04 -7.87
C SER A 288 25.40 25.36 -8.04
N ASP A 289 24.39 26.21 -8.15
CA ASP A 289 23.00 25.92 -8.51
C ASP A 289 22.01 25.59 -7.39
N ALA A 290 22.35 25.86 -6.12
CA ALA A 290 21.33 26.01 -5.07
C ALA A 290 20.55 27.34 -5.19
N SER A 291 21.11 28.36 -5.87
CA SER A 291 20.35 29.58 -6.19
C SER A 291 19.32 29.30 -7.26
N GLY A 292 19.67 28.63 -8.36
CA GLY A 292 18.77 28.45 -9.51
C GLY A 292 17.45 27.73 -9.20
N ILE A 293 17.43 26.84 -8.19
CA ILE A 293 16.23 26.12 -7.75
C ILE A 293 15.38 26.99 -6.82
N THR A 294 16.03 27.77 -5.95
CA THR A 294 15.36 28.81 -5.14
C THR A 294 14.80 29.88 -6.05
N ASP A 295 15.54 30.27 -7.09
CA ASP A 295 15.16 31.23 -8.13
C ASP A 295 14.01 30.67 -9.00
N ALA A 296 13.93 29.36 -9.24
CA ALA A 296 12.84 28.72 -9.98
C ALA A 296 11.55 28.62 -9.14
N ILE A 297 11.67 28.30 -7.85
CA ILE A 297 10.55 28.31 -6.90
C ILE A 297 10.08 29.74 -6.64
N GLU A 298 11.00 30.69 -6.46
CA GLU A 298 10.69 32.11 -6.33
C GLU A 298 10.14 32.70 -7.62
N ALA A 299 10.62 32.31 -8.81
CA ALA A 299 10.05 32.74 -10.08
C ALA A 299 8.64 32.17 -10.28
N TYR A 300 8.38 30.93 -9.86
CA TYR A 300 7.04 30.35 -9.86
C TYR A 300 6.12 31.10 -8.87
N LEU A 301 6.56 31.29 -7.63
CA LEU A 301 5.81 32.06 -6.62
C LEU A 301 5.59 33.52 -7.03
N ALA A 302 6.59 34.17 -7.66
CA ALA A 302 6.50 35.53 -8.18
C ALA A 302 5.53 35.64 -9.37
N SER A 303 5.54 34.64 -10.26
CA SER A 303 4.57 34.56 -11.38
C SER A 303 3.13 34.37 -10.90
N VAL A 304 2.94 33.70 -9.77
CA VAL A 304 1.64 33.54 -9.09
C VAL A 304 1.22 34.85 -8.42
N THR A 305 2.15 35.66 -7.91
CA THR A 305 1.82 36.98 -7.33
C THR A 305 1.58 38.08 -8.37
N ASP A 306 2.29 38.08 -9.50
CA ASP A 306 2.09 39.08 -10.57
C ASP A 306 0.78 38.85 -11.35
N GLY A 307 0.27 37.60 -11.37
CA GLY A 307 -1.07 37.30 -11.89
C GLY A 307 -2.22 37.88 -11.06
N ALA A 308 -1.97 38.33 -9.83
CA ALA A 308 -2.96 38.91 -8.92
C ALA A 308 -2.94 40.46 -8.89
N ALA A 309 -1.96 41.12 -9.53
CA ALA A 309 -1.80 42.58 -9.49
C ALA A 309 -2.37 43.23 -10.77
N GLY A 310 -3.69 43.22 -10.91
CA GLY A 310 -4.36 43.72 -12.11
C GLY A 310 -5.68 44.44 -11.86
N VAL A 311 -5.86 45.15 -10.74
CA VAL A 311 -7.00 46.08 -10.57
C VAL A 311 -6.58 47.28 -9.73
N ASP A 312 -6.53 48.45 -10.37
CA ASP A 312 -6.43 49.76 -9.71
C ASP A 312 -7.80 50.13 -9.11
N LEU A 313 -7.87 50.31 -7.79
CA LEU A 313 -9.00 50.94 -7.11
C LEU A 313 -8.50 51.87 -6.02
N SER A 314 -8.87 53.14 -6.19
CA SER A 314 -8.62 54.27 -5.29
C SER A 314 -9.41 54.12 -3.97
N GLU A 315 -8.84 54.70 -2.92
CA GLU A 315 -9.30 54.67 -1.52
C GLU A 315 -10.73 55.17 -1.28
N GLU A 316 -11.50 54.46 -0.45
CA GLU A 316 -12.22 54.98 0.73
C GLU A 316 -12.62 53.83 1.70
N PRO A 317 -12.87 54.10 3.01
CA PRO A 317 -12.60 53.14 4.08
C PRO A 317 -13.82 52.41 4.69
N ALA A 318 -13.49 51.36 5.45
CA ALA A 318 -14.24 50.70 6.54
C ALA A 318 -15.14 49.49 6.21
N GLU A 319 -14.68 48.30 6.56
CA GLU A 319 -15.21 47.45 7.65
C GLU A 319 -14.31 46.20 7.78
N MET A 320 -13.96 45.79 9.00
CA MET A 320 -13.14 44.59 9.23
C MET A 320 -13.95 43.32 8.94
N PRO A 321 -13.55 42.46 7.97
CA PRO A 321 -14.17 41.15 7.84
C PRO A 321 -13.43 40.15 8.73
N VAL A 322 -14.20 39.28 9.37
CA VAL A 322 -13.70 38.03 9.98
C VAL A 322 -12.95 37.26 8.88
N GLN A 323 -11.68 36.96 9.11
CA GLN A 323 -10.80 36.32 8.14
C GLN A 323 -11.37 34.94 7.78
N ALA A 324 -11.70 34.74 6.51
CA ALA A 324 -12.06 33.43 5.98
C ALA A 324 -10.81 32.52 6.05
N PRO A 325 -10.98 31.22 6.40
CA PRO A 325 -9.87 30.29 6.48
C PRO A 325 -9.17 30.14 5.12
N SER A 326 -7.85 29.95 5.15
CA SER A 326 -7.02 29.84 3.94
C SER A 326 -7.32 28.56 3.15
N THR A 327 -6.94 28.53 1.88
CA THR A 327 -7.11 27.35 0.99
C THR A 327 -6.43 26.10 1.56
N GLU A 328 -5.28 26.25 2.21
CA GLU A 328 -4.55 25.19 2.90
C GLU A 328 -5.34 24.67 4.11
N GLU A 329 -5.99 25.56 4.86
CA GLU A 329 -6.85 25.20 6.01
C GLU A 329 -8.13 24.50 5.57
N LEU A 330 -8.73 24.91 4.44
CA LEU A 330 -9.94 24.27 3.90
C LEU A 330 -9.64 22.89 3.32
N LEU A 331 -8.50 22.72 2.65
CA LEU A 331 -8.03 21.42 2.18
C LEU A 331 -7.69 20.50 3.35
N ALA A 332 -6.97 20.99 4.36
CA ALA A 332 -6.70 20.24 5.59
C ALA A 332 -7.99 19.80 6.29
N GLN A 333 -9.00 20.67 6.38
CA GLN A 333 -10.31 20.33 6.95
C GLN A 333 -11.12 19.33 6.12
N ALA A 334 -10.89 19.25 4.81
CA ALA A 334 -11.51 18.27 3.93
C ALA A 334 -10.81 16.91 4.06
N LEU A 335 -9.48 16.88 4.06
CA LEU A 335 -8.67 15.68 4.28
C LEU A 335 -8.93 15.08 5.67
N GLU A 336 -9.10 15.92 6.70
CA GLU A 336 -9.48 15.47 8.04
C GLU A 336 -10.87 14.82 8.07
N ARG A 337 -11.83 15.32 7.29
CA ARG A 337 -13.16 14.70 7.14
C ARG A 337 -13.10 13.34 6.43
N ILE A 338 -12.18 13.17 5.49
CA ILE A 338 -11.94 11.89 4.82
C ILE A 338 -11.29 10.89 5.80
N ALA A 339 -10.28 11.32 6.56
CA ALA A 339 -9.66 10.51 7.61
C ALA A 339 -10.65 10.10 8.72
N GLN A 340 -11.61 10.96 9.07
CA GLN A 340 -12.68 10.64 10.04
C GLN A 340 -13.69 9.62 9.50
N ARG A 341 -13.90 9.53 8.18
CA ARG A 341 -14.75 8.50 7.57
C ARG A 341 -14.09 7.13 7.61
N ALA A 342 -12.77 7.05 7.42
CA ALA A 342 -12.00 5.81 7.57
C ALA A 342 -12.18 5.20 8.98
N LYS A 343 -12.21 6.04 10.03
CA LYS A 343 -12.48 5.60 11.41
C LYS A 343 -13.94 5.19 11.69
N LYS A 344 -14.89 5.60 10.85
CA LYS A 344 -16.33 5.35 11.05
C LYS A 344 -16.83 4.08 10.33
N GLY A 345 -16.02 3.54 9.40
CA GLY A 345 -16.29 2.30 8.67
C GLY A 345 -16.24 1.01 9.52
N GLU A 346 -15.63 1.05 10.71
CA GLU A 346 -15.51 -0.12 11.61
C GLU A 346 -16.78 -0.42 12.44
N GLY A 347 -17.88 0.33 12.24
CA GLY A 347 -19.05 0.33 13.12
C GLY A 347 -20.36 -0.25 12.57
N SER A 348 -20.39 -0.92 11.42
CA SER A 348 -21.65 -1.45 10.86
C SER A 348 -21.47 -2.77 10.11
N THR A 349 -21.38 -3.88 10.86
CA THR A 349 -21.57 -5.23 10.31
C THR A 349 -23.06 -5.60 10.34
N VAL A 350 -23.72 -5.50 9.19
CA VAL A 350 -24.90 -6.32 8.91
C VAL A 350 -24.47 -7.35 7.87
N PRO A 351 -24.52 -8.66 8.15
CA PRO A 351 -23.99 -9.67 7.24
C PRO A 351 -24.90 -9.82 6.03
N HIS A 352 -24.39 -9.50 4.83
CA HIS A 352 -25.06 -9.83 3.58
C HIS A 352 -24.65 -11.24 3.14
N ALA A 353 -25.62 -12.15 3.11
CA ALA A 353 -25.41 -13.53 2.69
C ALA A 353 -25.13 -13.62 1.16
N PRO A 354 -24.22 -14.50 0.72
CA PRO A 354 -23.81 -14.60 -0.67
C PRO A 354 -24.93 -15.20 -1.53
N ARG A 355 -25.29 -14.50 -2.63
CA ARG A 355 -26.22 -15.03 -3.64
C ARG A 355 -25.45 -15.94 -4.58
N HIS A 356 -25.76 -17.24 -4.51
CA HIS A 356 -25.26 -18.25 -5.42
C HIS A 356 -25.70 -18.03 -6.87
N ARG A 357 -24.76 -18.34 -7.77
CA ARG A 357 -24.90 -18.53 -9.22
C ARG A 357 -25.81 -19.71 -9.54
N GLY A 358 -26.71 -19.54 -10.51
CA GLY A 358 -27.46 -20.63 -11.13
C GLY A 358 -28.07 -20.15 -12.46
N ASP A 359 -27.46 -20.56 -13.56
CA ASP A 359 -28.00 -20.39 -14.91
C ASP A 359 -28.84 -21.62 -15.31
N ALA A 360 -29.79 -21.36 -16.21
CA ALA A 360 -30.47 -22.29 -17.13
C ALA A 360 -31.89 -22.80 -16.82
N THR A 361 -32.74 -22.54 -17.82
CA THR A 361 -34.01 -23.18 -18.22
C THR A 361 -35.34 -22.66 -17.66
N SER A 362 -35.89 -21.67 -18.36
CA SER A 362 -37.32 -21.35 -18.35
C SER A 362 -37.99 -22.04 -19.56
N VAL A 363 -38.84 -23.02 -19.29
CA VAL A 363 -39.94 -23.40 -20.19
C VAL A 363 -41.22 -23.19 -19.39
N GLU A 364 -42.00 -22.22 -19.81
CA GLU A 364 -43.35 -21.95 -19.31
C GLU A 364 -44.30 -23.05 -19.78
N VAL A 365 -45.03 -23.70 -18.86
CA VAL A 365 -46.39 -24.16 -19.12
C VAL A 365 -47.24 -23.91 -17.88
N SER A 366 -48.29 -23.11 -18.14
CA SER A 366 -49.45 -22.78 -17.32
C SER A 366 -50.09 -23.97 -16.60
N GLY A 367 -50.55 -23.71 -15.37
CA GLY A 367 -51.26 -24.68 -14.55
C GLY A 367 -52.72 -24.89 -14.96
N GLU A 368 -53.26 -26.04 -14.58
CA GLU A 368 -54.67 -26.23 -14.27
C GLU A 368 -54.89 -27.54 -13.49
N SER A 369 -55.64 -27.44 -12.39
CA SER A 369 -56.57 -28.42 -11.81
C SER A 369 -56.09 -29.82 -11.34
N GLY A 370 -56.56 -30.23 -10.16
CA GLY A 370 -56.58 -31.66 -9.79
C GLY A 370 -56.60 -31.94 -8.29
N THR A 371 -57.79 -32.25 -7.79
CA THR A 371 -58.17 -32.63 -6.42
C THR A 371 -57.77 -34.04 -6.00
N ALA A 372 -57.71 -34.26 -4.66
CA ALA A 372 -57.80 -35.54 -3.93
C ALA A 372 -56.57 -36.48 -4.07
N GLU A 373 -56.13 -37.28 -3.10
CA GLU A 373 -56.82 -37.98 -2.02
C GLU A 373 -55.77 -38.50 -0.99
N GLU A 374 -56.26 -38.88 0.19
CA GLU A 374 -55.56 -39.54 1.31
C GLU A 374 -54.70 -40.76 0.94
N GLN A 375 -53.61 -41.03 1.69
CA GLN A 375 -53.57 -42.20 2.59
C GLN A 375 -52.29 -42.33 3.42
N THR A 376 -52.55 -42.67 4.67
CA THR A 376 -51.71 -43.00 5.83
C THR A 376 -50.94 -44.31 5.67
N THR A 377 -49.86 -44.49 6.45
CA THR A 377 -49.39 -45.69 7.21
C THR A 377 -47.87 -45.92 7.07
N GLN A 378 -47.10 -45.74 8.15
CA GLN A 378 -46.63 -46.73 9.14
C GLN A 378 -45.16 -47.19 8.91
N SER A 379 -44.34 -46.95 9.94
CA SER A 379 -43.13 -47.71 10.31
C SER A 379 -43.54 -49.10 10.88
N PRO A 380 -42.67 -50.07 11.30
CA PRO A 380 -41.19 -50.09 11.43
C PRO A 380 -40.50 -51.47 11.12
N ALA A 381 -39.19 -51.56 11.46
CA ALA A 381 -38.43 -52.72 11.99
C ALA A 381 -37.44 -53.52 11.09
N GLU A 382 -36.17 -53.45 11.52
CA GLU A 382 -35.11 -54.49 11.75
C GLU A 382 -35.10 -55.80 10.94
N VAL A 383 -33.89 -56.23 10.48
CA VAL A 383 -33.23 -57.54 10.76
C VAL A 383 -31.70 -57.45 10.52
N GLU A 384 -30.95 -58.09 11.42
CA GLU A 384 -29.51 -58.37 11.52
C GLU A 384 -28.87 -59.22 10.39
N ALA A 385 -27.53 -59.13 10.27
CA ALA A 385 -26.53 -60.21 10.08
C ALA A 385 -25.21 -59.52 9.67
N ASP A 386 -24.18 -59.37 10.51
CA ASP A 386 -23.29 -60.38 11.11
C ASP A 386 -22.46 -61.18 10.08
N SER A 387 -21.17 -60.84 9.96
CA SER A 387 -20.05 -61.79 9.99
C SER A 387 -18.71 -61.07 9.86
N GLU A 388 -17.94 -61.13 10.95
CA GLU A 388 -16.50 -60.94 11.07
C GLU A 388 -15.72 -61.84 10.07
N ASP A 389 -14.52 -61.42 9.65
CA ASP A 389 -13.31 -62.17 10.01
C ASP A 389 -12.05 -61.29 9.92
N ASP A 390 -11.21 -61.53 10.90
CA ASP A 390 -10.03 -60.84 11.38
C ASP A 390 -8.79 -61.55 10.80
N THR A 391 -7.72 -60.81 10.47
CA THR A 391 -6.37 -61.36 10.69
C THR A 391 -5.32 -60.26 10.79
N LYS A 392 -4.95 -60.04 12.05
CA LYS A 392 -3.81 -59.30 12.59
C LYS A 392 -2.41 -59.85 12.19
N PRO A 393 -1.33 -59.13 12.58
CA PRO A 393 -0.01 -59.15 11.95
C PRO A 393 1.08 -59.90 12.75
N GLN A 394 2.27 -60.02 12.14
CA GLN A 394 3.65 -60.05 12.69
C GLN A 394 4.59 -59.87 11.48
N ASP A 395 5.68 -59.10 11.46
CA ASP A 395 6.68 -58.72 12.48
C ASP A 395 7.02 -57.22 12.48
#